data_AF-A0A965D8T6-F1
#
_entry.id   AF-A0A965D8T6-F1
#
_cell.length_a   1.000
_cell.length_b   1.000
_cell.length_c   1.000
_cell.angle_alpha   90.00
_cell.angle_beta   90.00
_cell.angle_gamma   90.00
#
_symmetry.space_group_name_H-M   'P 1'
#
loop_
_entity.id
_entity.type
_entity.pdbx_description
1 polymer ?
#
loop_
_entity_poly.entity_id
_entity_poly.type
_entity_poly.pdbx_seq_one_letter_code
_entity_poly.pdbx_strand_id
1 'polypeptide(L)'
;IKLLAYTGPQRSKYLPELPTVSEAGFTGFRFDSWLGVLAPSGTPAAEVQRLNAAIQKAIADPAVQERLTRLGVEQNTSNVSSDEFQRILRADWDTAGQIVKASGARLE
;
A
#
# COMPACT_ATOMS: atom_id res chain seq x y z
N ILE A 1 13.75 -21.89 6.11
CA ILE A 1 13.28 -20.51 6.41
C ILE A 1 12.03 -20.62 7.27
N LYS A 2 11.87 -19.78 8.30
CA LYS A 2 10.66 -19.75 9.14
C LYS A 2 10.03 -18.36 9.04
N LEU A 3 8.76 -18.29 8.67
CA LEU A 3 7.97 -17.06 8.67
C LEU A 3 7.42 -16.83 10.09
N LEU A 4 7.46 -15.59 10.58
CA LEU A 4 7.08 -15.27 11.97
C LEU A 4 5.72 -14.59 12.07
N ALA A 5 5.52 -13.50 11.33
CA ALA A 5 4.27 -12.77 11.29
C ALA A 5 4.17 -11.96 9.99
N TYR A 6 2.95 -11.61 9.58
CA TYR A 6 2.66 -10.70 8.49
C TYR A 6 2.41 -9.28 9.03
N THR A 7 2.91 -8.25 8.36
CA THR A 7 2.85 -6.86 8.86
C THR A 7 1.63 -6.08 8.38
N GLY A 8 0.86 -6.66 7.45
CA GLY A 8 -0.39 -6.09 6.96
C GLY A 8 -1.50 -6.05 8.02
N PRO A 9 -2.57 -5.27 7.78
CA PRO A 9 -3.64 -5.05 8.74
C PRO A 9 -4.51 -6.29 9.00
N GLN A 10 -4.47 -7.25 8.08
CA GLN A 10 -5.16 -8.54 8.14
C GLN A 10 -4.24 -9.62 7.60
N ARG A 11 -4.54 -10.90 7.88
CA ARG A 11 -3.76 -12.01 7.33
C ARG A 11 -3.74 -11.96 5.82
N SER A 12 -2.56 -12.25 5.25
CA SER A 12 -2.39 -12.38 3.82
C SER A 12 -3.22 -13.54 3.29
N LYS A 13 -3.91 -13.33 2.16
CA LYS A 13 -4.60 -14.44 1.47
C LYS A 13 -3.64 -15.50 0.93
N TYR A 14 -2.37 -15.13 0.75
CA TYR A 14 -1.30 -16.04 0.31
C TYR A 14 -0.64 -16.79 1.47
N LEU A 15 -0.79 -16.29 2.71
CA LEU A 15 -0.22 -16.88 3.93
C LEU A 15 -1.28 -16.94 5.06
N PRO A 16 -2.41 -17.65 4.88
CA PRO A 16 -3.55 -17.60 5.81
C PRO A 16 -3.24 -18.15 7.21
N GLU A 17 -2.25 -19.03 7.33
CA GLU A 17 -1.81 -19.61 8.60
C GLU A 17 -0.85 -18.70 9.38
N LEU A 18 -0.27 -17.68 8.72
CA LEU A 18 0.68 -16.77 9.36
C LEU A 18 -0.09 -15.66 10.11
N PRO A 19 0.10 -15.49 11.42
CA PRO A 19 -0.58 -14.43 12.15
C PRO A 19 -0.10 -13.06 11.69
N THR A 20 -0.93 -12.04 11.87
CA THR A 20 -0.43 -10.67 11.77
C THR A 20 0.43 -10.33 12.99
N VAL A 21 1.26 -9.29 12.90
CA VAL A 21 2.00 -8.78 14.06
C VAL A 21 1.05 -8.32 15.17
N SER A 22 -0.11 -7.76 14.80
CA SER A 22 -1.15 -7.37 15.76
C SER A 22 -1.78 -8.58 16.46
N GLU A 23 -2.01 -9.69 15.76
CA GLU A 23 -2.48 -10.96 16.34
C GLU A 23 -1.41 -11.63 17.22
N ALA A 24 -0.13 -11.37 16.95
CA ALA A 24 1.01 -11.90 17.70
C ALA A 24 1.31 -11.14 19.01
N GLY A 25 0.44 -10.23 19.43
CA GLY A 25 0.53 -9.54 20.73
C GLY A 25 0.94 -8.07 20.67
N PHE A 26 1.17 -7.51 19.48
CA PHE A 26 1.47 -6.08 19.30
C PHE A 26 0.25 -5.34 18.77
N THR A 27 -0.79 -5.23 19.59
CA THR A 27 -2.07 -4.63 19.21
C THR A 27 -1.87 -3.25 18.57
N GLY A 28 -2.49 -3.05 17.40
CA GLY A 28 -2.40 -1.79 16.66
C GLY A 28 -1.16 -1.65 15.78
N PHE A 29 -0.26 -2.65 15.77
CA PHE A 29 0.83 -2.70 14.81
C PHE A 29 0.28 -2.77 13.39
N ARG A 30 0.69 -1.83 12.55
CA ARG A 30 0.43 -1.82 11.12
C ARG A 30 1.62 -1.22 10.40
N PHE A 31 2.25 -2.00 9.53
CA PHE A 31 3.29 -1.53 8.64
C PHE A 31 3.13 -2.27 7.32
N ASP A 32 2.33 -1.67 6.44
CA ASP A 32 1.95 -2.26 5.16
C ASP A 32 2.43 -1.37 4.02
N SER A 33 2.95 -1.99 2.97
CA SER A 33 3.54 -1.28 1.84
C SER A 33 2.53 -1.20 0.71
N TRP A 34 2.37 -0.01 0.14
CA TRP A 34 1.51 0.24 -1.01
C TRP A 34 2.34 0.73 -2.21
N LEU A 35 1.80 0.53 -3.41
CA LEU A 35 2.33 1.07 -4.65
C LEU A 35 1.32 2.06 -5.23
N GLY A 36 1.82 3.17 -5.76
CA GLY A 36 0.98 4.18 -6.39
C GLY A 36 1.73 5.00 -7.42
N VAL A 37 0.96 5.77 -8.20
CA VAL A 37 1.48 6.60 -9.29
C VAL A 37 1.21 8.07 -8.98
N LEU A 38 2.25 8.89 -9.09
CA LEU A 38 2.19 10.34 -8.89
C LEU A 38 2.43 11.06 -10.21
N ALA A 39 1.74 12.18 -10.39
CA ALA A 39 1.96 13.13 -11.48
C ALA A 39 2.65 14.39 -10.93
N PRO A 40 3.33 15.19 -11.77
CA PRO A 40 3.90 16.47 -11.34
C PRO A 40 2.88 17.38 -10.68
N SER A 41 3.36 18.22 -9.74
CA SER A 41 2.54 19.26 -9.14
C SER A 41 1.98 20.20 -10.21
N GLY A 42 0.70 20.58 -10.07
CA GLY A 42 -0.01 21.43 -11.03
C GLY A 42 -0.55 20.71 -12.27
N THR A 43 -0.43 19.38 -12.36
CA THR A 43 -1.10 18.60 -13.42
C THR A 43 -2.61 18.88 -13.40
N PRO A 44 -3.25 19.26 -14.53
CA PRO A 44 -4.67 19.56 -14.56
C PRO A 44 -5.54 18.41 -14.06
N ALA A 45 -6.61 18.73 -13.31
CA ALA A 45 -7.49 17.73 -12.70
C ALA A 45 -8.08 16.75 -13.73
N ALA A 46 -8.42 17.24 -14.94
CA ALA A 46 -8.91 16.40 -16.03
C ALA A 46 -7.88 15.34 -16.47
N GLU A 47 -6.59 15.69 -16.53
CA GLU A 47 -5.53 14.75 -16.89
C GLU A 47 -5.25 13.76 -15.76
N VAL A 48 -5.33 14.19 -14.50
CA VAL A 48 -5.24 13.28 -13.34
C VAL A 48 -6.37 12.24 -13.37
N GLN A 49 -7.60 12.68 -13.64
CA GLN A 49 -8.75 11.78 -13.76
C GLN A 49 -8.59 10.81 -14.93
N ARG A 50 -8.12 11.30 -16.08
CA ARG A 50 -7.84 10.46 -17.26
C ARG A 50 -6.78 9.39 -16.96
N LEU A 51 -5.69 9.77 -16.30
CA LEU A 51 -4.63 8.84 -15.88
C LEU A 51 -5.16 7.82 -14.87
N ASN A 52 -5.91 8.25 -13.86
CA ASN A 52 -6.50 7.36 -12.87
C ASN A 52 -7.43 6.33 -13.53
N ALA A 53 -8.29 6.75 -14.47
CA ALA A 53 -9.15 5.83 -15.22
C ALA A 53 -8.35 4.83 -16.07
N ALA A 54 -7.28 5.28 -16.74
CA ALA A 54 -6.40 4.39 -17.51
C ALA A 54 -5.67 3.38 -16.62
N ILE A 55 -5.19 3.79 -15.43
CA ILE A 55 -4.55 2.92 -14.45
C ILE A 55 -5.54 1.89 -13.91
N GLN A 56 -6.76 2.29 -13.57
CA GLN A 56 -7.81 1.36 -13.13
C GLN A 56 -8.08 0.28 -14.19
N LYS A 57 -8.18 0.69 -15.47
CA LYS A 57 -8.35 -0.25 -16.58
C LYS A 57 -7.15 -1.21 -16.70
N ALA A 58 -5.93 -0.71 -16.55
CA ALA A 58 -4.73 -1.54 -16.65
C ALA A 58 -4.62 -2.56 -15.50
N ILE A 59 -4.94 -2.17 -14.26
CA ILE A 59 -4.88 -3.06 -13.10
C ILE A 59 -6.02 -4.09 -13.12
N ALA A 60 -7.11 -3.82 -13.83
CA ALA A 60 -8.18 -4.77 -14.09
C ALA A 60 -7.82 -5.85 -15.12
N ASP A 61 -6.72 -5.70 -15.87
CA ASP A 61 -6.25 -6.70 -16.83
C ASP A 61 -5.74 -7.96 -16.09
N PRO A 62 -6.30 -9.16 -16.35
CA PRO A 62 -5.90 -10.39 -15.68
C PRO A 62 -4.41 -10.70 -15.74
N ALA A 63 -3.73 -10.39 -16.85
CA ALA A 63 -2.29 -10.62 -16.98
C ALA A 63 -1.48 -9.70 -16.06
N VAL A 64 -1.94 -8.47 -15.86
CA VAL A 64 -1.36 -7.54 -14.89
C VAL A 64 -1.62 -8.03 -13.46
N GLN A 65 -2.84 -8.48 -13.15
CA GLN A 65 -3.19 -9.03 -11.84
C GLN A 65 -2.35 -10.26 -11.49
N GLU A 66 -2.17 -11.17 -12.45
CA GLU A 66 -1.34 -12.36 -12.28
C GLU A 66 0.13 -11.98 -12.04
N ARG A 67 0.65 -11.00 -12.80
CA ARG A 67 2.03 -10.54 -12.61
C ARG A 67 2.25 -9.91 -11.23
N LEU A 68 1.33 -9.06 -10.78
CA LEU A 68 1.37 -8.42 -9.47
C LEU A 68 1.27 -9.47 -8.35
N THR A 69 0.37 -10.44 -8.49
CA THR A 69 0.24 -11.57 -7.55
C THR A 69 1.55 -12.35 -7.43
N ARG A 70 2.23 -12.66 -8.55
CA ARG A 70 3.54 -13.33 -8.54
C ARG A 70 4.65 -12.50 -7.89
N LEU A 71 4.49 -11.18 -7.82
CA LEU A 71 5.40 -10.29 -7.11
C LEU A 71 5.03 -10.11 -5.63
N GLY A 72 4.01 -10.82 -5.13
CA GLY A 72 3.54 -10.72 -3.75
C GLY A 72 2.71 -9.47 -3.48
N VAL A 73 2.27 -8.75 -4.51
CA VAL A 73 1.38 -7.60 -4.35
C VAL A 73 -0.04 -8.09 -4.15
N GLU A 74 -0.56 -7.91 -2.95
CA GLU A 74 -1.96 -8.15 -2.64
C GLU A 74 -2.82 -7.02 -3.18
N GLN A 75 -3.65 -7.35 -4.16
CA GLN A 75 -4.65 -6.42 -4.66
C GLN A 75 -5.76 -6.25 -3.63
N ASN A 76 -5.61 -5.23 -2.77
CA ASN A 76 -6.62 -4.91 -1.75
C ASN A 76 -7.62 -3.84 -2.21
N THR A 77 -7.35 -3.14 -3.31
CA THR A 77 -8.19 -1.99 -3.72
C THR A 77 -8.20 -1.81 -5.25
N SER A 78 -9.00 -2.61 -5.95
CA SER A 78 -9.46 -2.17 -7.28
C SER A 78 -10.33 -0.93 -7.07
N ASN A 79 -10.06 0.15 -7.81
CA ASN A 79 -10.84 1.40 -7.84
C ASN A 79 -10.59 2.45 -6.74
N VAL A 80 -9.32 2.70 -6.38
CA VAL A 80 -8.96 3.87 -5.56
C VAL A 80 -9.06 5.15 -6.39
N SER A 81 -9.88 6.10 -5.93
CA SER A 81 -9.95 7.43 -6.53
C SER A 81 -8.67 8.24 -6.26
N SER A 82 -8.34 9.21 -7.12
CA SER A 82 -7.18 10.09 -6.89
C SER A 82 -7.23 10.80 -5.53
N ASP A 83 -8.42 11.21 -5.08
CA ASP A 83 -8.61 11.86 -3.77
C ASP A 83 -8.41 10.91 -2.60
N GLU A 84 -8.86 9.66 -2.74
CA GLU A 84 -8.63 8.63 -1.73
C GLU A 84 -7.16 8.25 -1.64
N PHE A 85 -6.49 8.08 -2.78
CA PHE A 85 -5.05 7.83 -2.81
C PHE A 85 -4.26 8.97 -2.16
N GLN A 86 -4.66 10.22 -2.39
CA GLN A 86 -4.11 11.38 -1.69
C GLN A 86 -4.28 11.32 -0.17
N ARG A 87 -5.39 10.75 0.35
CA ARG A 87 -5.57 10.54 1.80
C ARG A 87 -4.67 9.43 2.32
N ILE A 88 -4.52 8.33 1.60
CA ILE A 88 -3.61 7.23 1.96
C ILE A 88 -2.18 7.75 2.06
N LEU A 89 -1.71 8.45 1.02
CA LEU A 89 -0.37 9.03 0.98
C LEU A 89 -0.10 9.96 2.17
N ARG A 90 -1.03 10.87 2.48
CA ARG A 90 -0.90 11.80 3.61
C ARG A 90 -0.86 11.07 4.95
N ALA A 91 -1.77 10.14 5.18
CA ALA A 91 -1.83 9.38 6.43
C ALA A 91 -0.55 8.56 6.67
N ASP A 92 -0.01 7.97 5.60
CA ASP A 92 1.24 7.21 5.66
C ASP A 92 2.44 8.12 5.91
N TRP A 93 2.52 9.26 5.22
CA TRP A 93 3.54 10.27 5.45
C TRP A 93 3.58 10.74 6.92
N ASP A 94 2.42 11.05 7.48
CA ASP A 94 2.29 11.49 8.87
C ASP A 94 2.74 10.40 9.85
N THR A 95 2.34 9.14 9.60
CA THR A 95 2.72 7.99 10.42
C THR A 95 4.23 7.72 10.34
N ALA A 96 4.79 7.69 9.14
CA ALA A 96 6.22 7.49 8.91
C ALA A 96 7.05 8.58 9.58
N GLY A 97 6.61 9.85 9.49
CA GLY A 97 7.24 10.97 10.16
C GLY A 97 7.29 10.84 11.68
N GLN A 98 6.25 10.29 12.30
CA GLN A 98 6.25 9.99 13.75
C GLN A 98 7.23 8.87 14.10
N ILE A 99 7.26 7.80 13.30
CA ILE A 99 8.16 6.66 13.51
C ILE A 99 9.63 7.09 13.41
N VAL A 100 10.00 7.86 12.39
CA VAL A 100 11.38 8.37 12.20
C VAL A 100 11.81 9.25 13.37
N LYS A 101 10.92 10.13 13.84
CA LYS A 101 11.21 10.99 15.00
C LYS A 101 11.41 10.17 16.27
N ALA A 102 10.53 9.20 16.52
CA ALA A 102 10.56 8.36 17.72
C ALA A 102 11.77 7.41 17.75
N SER A 103 12.18 6.88 16.59
CA SER A 103 13.31 5.95 16.50
C SER A 103 14.68 6.63 16.55
N GLY A 104 14.74 7.94 16.30
CA GLY A 104 16.01 8.64 16.16
C GLY A 104 16.73 8.35 14.84
N ALA A 105 16.09 7.67 13.89
CA ALA A 105 16.66 7.39 12.58
C ALA A 105 17.11 8.67 11.86
N ARG A 106 18.22 8.57 11.12
CA ARG A 106 18.79 9.63 10.29
C ARG A 106 19.11 9.05 8.92
N LEU A 107 18.99 9.87 7.89
CA LEU A 107 19.61 9.58 6.60
C LEU A 107 21.11 9.84 6.78
N GLU A 108 21.93 8.88 6.39
CA GLU A 108 23.39 9.05 6.33
C GLU A 108 23.79 10.00 5.19
#